data_AF-K6S5W1-F1
#
_entry.id   AF-K6S5W1-F1
#
_cell.length_a   1.000
_cell.length_b   1.000
_cell.length_c   1.000
_cell.angle_alpha   90.00
_cell.angle_beta   90.00
_cell.angle_gamma   90.00
#
_symmetry.space_group_name_H-M   'P 1'
#
loop_
_entity.id
_entity.type
_entity.pdbx_description
1 polymer ?
#
loop_
_entity_poly.entity_id
_entity_poly.type
_entity_poly.pdbx_seq_one_letter_code
_entity_poly.pdbx_strand_id
1 'polypeptide(L)'
;MMDMTTRPTLQHFLSDTKHGPYVSLYMSWPENTSVEALRLRFKNMVKHTKSVMTETYPETDFSAYAAELEPYEQDPTFWQTCETNGFGMLTNGAQTYVTPMYEAVDEVAMVTDMPQILPLMLDEATATDFDILALNADSIQMYHNHGHQVRPISLPDDAPQTLKGTLGTEIRGGETNSVSQGGGRVTHHGHNEKSAEKASDQRRFYQAVDQYVLANHSNPHKMPLVLMGLAENVAVFREISKNHHLLPKLAVVKSPANLDFVELDDLLTPVRETLRDRRRQNFAEIIENARGNDSYTDHLEEVVQAAVAGRIAILFVQAGARIHARLEGTQIERDSINAQHANLLNDLADIVLSHGGQVELLTEAYLPVEVGAMVRYA
;
A
#
# COMPACT_ATOMS: atom_id res chain seq x y z
N MET A 1 -22.26 11.00 12.77
CA MET A 1 -21.01 10.22 12.75
C MET A 1 -21.40 8.85 12.25
N MET A 2 -21.29 8.59 10.94
CA MET A 2 -21.59 7.27 10.40
C MET A 2 -20.45 6.33 10.79
N ASP A 3 -20.80 5.29 11.53
CA ASP A 3 -19.86 4.32 12.09
C ASP A 3 -19.28 3.43 10.98
N MET A 4 -17.97 3.55 10.73
CA MET A 4 -17.27 2.78 9.70
C MET A 4 -17.25 1.26 9.98
N THR A 5 -17.61 0.82 11.20
CA THR A 5 -17.62 -0.60 11.58
C THR A 5 -18.81 -1.42 11.07
N THR A 6 -19.81 -0.77 10.45
CA THR A 6 -21.02 -1.43 9.93
C THR A 6 -21.00 -1.70 8.43
N ARG A 7 -19.92 -1.31 7.72
CA ARG A 7 -19.82 -1.45 6.26
C ARG A 7 -19.32 -2.84 5.85
N PRO A 8 -19.82 -3.41 4.74
CA PRO A 8 -19.31 -4.68 4.23
C PRO A 8 -17.83 -4.56 3.84
N THR A 9 -17.05 -5.62 4.03
CA THR A 9 -15.73 -5.72 3.36
C THR A 9 -15.93 -5.89 1.85
N LEU A 10 -14.91 -5.59 1.02
CA LEU A 10 -15.01 -5.85 -0.42
C LEU A 10 -15.39 -7.32 -0.70
N GLN A 11 -14.80 -8.26 0.04
CA GLN A 11 -15.15 -9.68 -0.07
C GLN A 11 -16.61 -9.96 0.31
N HIS A 12 -17.13 -9.32 1.36
CA HIS A 12 -18.54 -9.46 1.73
C HIS A 12 -19.46 -8.87 0.66
N PHE A 13 -19.12 -7.68 0.14
CA PHE A 13 -19.85 -7.04 -0.95
C PHE A 13 -19.91 -7.95 -2.18
N LEU A 14 -18.79 -8.51 -2.62
CA LEU A 14 -18.73 -9.39 -3.80
C LEU A 14 -19.38 -10.77 -3.59
N SER A 15 -19.46 -11.28 -2.35
CA SER A 15 -20.00 -12.62 -2.07
C SER A 15 -21.49 -12.65 -1.72
N ASP A 16 -22.01 -11.59 -1.10
CA ASP A 16 -23.42 -11.46 -0.72
C ASP A 16 -24.29 -10.97 -1.90
N THR A 17 -23.66 -10.35 -2.91
CA THR A 17 -24.36 -9.72 -4.03
C THR A 17 -24.16 -10.54 -5.31
N LYS A 18 -25.19 -11.31 -5.70
CA LYS A 18 -25.27 -11.96 -7.02
C LYS A 18 -26.35 -11.35 -7.91
N HIS A 19 -26.69 -10.08 -7.67
CA HIS A 19 -27.74 -9.38 -8.41
C HIS A 19 -27.30 -7.94 -8.66
N GLY A 20 -26.59 -7.74 -9.78
CA GLY A 20 -26.35 -6.42 -10.36
C GLY A 20 -27.63 -5.84 -11.00
N PRO A 21 -27.53 -4.72 -11.73
CA PRO A 21 -26.29 -4.05 -12.09
C PRO A 21 -25.63 -3.32 -10.91
N TYR A 22 -24.32 -3.12 -10.99
CA TYR A 22 -23.54 -2.37 -10.01
C TYR A 22 -23.24 -0.98 -10.54
N VAL A 23 -23.38 0.02 -9.67
CA VAL A 23 -22.83 1.36 -9.88
C VAL A 23 -21.44 1.40 -9.26
N SER A 24 -20.44 1.77 -10.07
CA SER A 24 -19.06 2.00 -9.63
C SER A 24 -18.69 3.46 -9.81
N LEU A 25 -18.31 4.13 -8.71
CA LEU A 25 -17.89 5.51 -8.66
C LEU A 25 -16.47 5.59 -8.11
N TYR A 26 -15.55 6.15 -8.89
CA TYR A 26 -14.21 6.51 -8.43
C TYR A 26 -13.95 7.96 -8.74
N MET A 27 -13.41 8.69 -7.77
CA MET A 27 -13.09 10.09 -7.94
C MET A 27 -11.88 10.44 -7.11
N SER A 28 -10.90 11.07 -7.76
CA SER A 28 -9.82 11.79 -7.09
C SER A 28 -10.19 13.25 -6.83
N TRP A 29 -9.67 13.79 -5.73
CA TRP A 29 -9.75 15.20 -5.38
C TRP A 29 -8.35 15.82 -5.34
N PRO A 30 -7.92 16.52 -6.40
CA PRO A 30 -6.66 17.24 -6.39
C PRO A 30 -6.58 18.23 -5.23
N GLU A 31 -5.35 18.54 -4.79
CA GLU A 31 -5.10 19.55 -3.77
C GLU A 31 -5.84 20.86 -4.08
N ASN A 32 -6.34 21.52 -3.03
CA ASN A 32 -7.06 22.79 -3.11
C ASN A 32 -8.42 22.74 -3.84
N THR A 33 -8.97 21.55 -4.14
CA THR A 33 -10.34 21.45 -4.66
C THR A 33 -11.36 21.76 -3.55
N SER A 34 -12.29 22.69 -3.78
CA SER A 34 -13.30 23.02 -2.78
C SER A 34 -14.34 21.89 -2.62
N VAL A 35 -14.87 21.74 -1.40
CA VAL A 35 -15.91 20.75 -1.10
C VAL A 35 -17.13 20.91 -2.01
N GLU A 36 -17.53 22.14 -2.35
CA GLU A 36 -18.64 22.41 -3.26
C GLU A 36 -18.38 21.87 -4.66
N ALA A 37 -17.15 22.02 -5.17
CA ALA A 37 -16.76 21.50 -6.47
C ALA A 37 -16.77 19.96 -6.48
N LEU A 38 -16.28 19.32 -5.42
CA LEU A 38 -16.30 17.86 -5.27
C LEU A 38 -17.73 17.31 -5.23
N ARG A 39 -18.61 17.93 -4.43
CA ARG A 39 -20.04 17.57 -4.36
C ARG A 39 -20.74 17.73 -5.71
N LEU A 40 -20.42 18.79 -6.46
CA LEU A 40 -20.98 18.99 -7.79
C LEU A 40 -20.52 17.91 -8.78
N ARG A 41 -19.24 17.54 -8.75
CA ARG A 41 -18.72 16.42 -9.57
C ARG A 41 -19.42 15.11 -9.22
N PHE A 42 -19.58 14.82 -7.92
CA PHE A 42 -20.28 13.61 -7.47
C PHE A 42 -21.71 13.56 -8.00
N LYS A 43 -22.44 14.66 -7.84
CA LYS A 43 -23.80 14.79 -8.36
C LYS A 43 -23.88 14.57 -9.88
N ASN A 44 -22.89 15.06 -10.63
CA ASN A 44 -22.82 14.83 -12.07
C ASN A 44 -22.55 13.35 -12.41
N MET A 45 -21.69 12.67 -11.65
CA MET A 45 -21.46 11.22 -11.80
C MET A 45 -22.70 10.40 -11.48
N VAL A 46 -23.44 10.73 -10.42
CA VAL A 46 -24.73 10.08 -10.08
C VAL A 46 -25.77 10.31 -11.19
N LYS A 47 -25.83 11.52 -11.75
CA LYS A 47 -26.71 11.81 -12.89
C LYS A 47 -26.31 11.01 -14.14
N HIS A 48 -25.01 10.87 -14.41
CA HIS A 48 -24.51 10.10 -15.54
C HIS A 48 -24.86 8.61 -15.38
N THR A 49 -24.60 8.02 -14.21
CA THR A 49 -24.93 6.61 -13.95
C THR A 49 -26.43 6.33 -14.07
N LYS A 50 -27.31 7.25 -13.64
CA LYS A 50 -28.75 7.15 -13.90
C LYS A 50 -29.07 7.05 -15.39
N SER A 51 -28.44 7.90 -16.22
CA SER A 51 -28.63 7.89 -17.67
C SER A 51 -28.19 6.56 -18.28
N VAL A 52 -26.99 6.09 -17.91
CA VAL A 52 -26.44 4.82 -18.41
C VAL A 52 -27.31 3.65 -17.97
N MET A 53 -27.77 3.61 -16.72
CA MET A 53 -28.64 2.55 -16.21
C MET A 53 -29.98 2.50 -16.94
N THR A 54 -30.58 3.66 -17.23
CA THR A 54 -31.84 3.72 -17.99
C THR A 54 -31.69 3.14 -19.39
N GLU A 55 -30.52 3.29 -19.99
CA GLU A 55 -30.21 2.81 -21.35
C GLU A 55 -29.81 1.32 -21.37
N THR A 56 -29.02 0.86 -20.39
CA THR A 56 -28.43 -0.50 -20.37
C THR A 56 -29.20 -1.50 -19.49
N TYR A 57 -30.00 -1.02 -18.54
CA TYR A 57 -30.81 -1.82 -17.60
C TYR A 57 -32.18 -1.14 -17.37
N PRO A 58 -33.03 -1.01 -18.41
CA PRO A 58 -34.27 -0.24 -18.34
C PRO A 58 -35.31 -0.74 -17.32
N GLU A 59 -35.22 -2.01 -16.92
CA GLU A 59 -36.10 -2.63 -15.93
C GLU A 59 -35.63 -2.38 -14.48
N THR A 60 -34.44 -1.82 -14.28
CA THR A 60 -33.87 -1.56 -12.96
C THR A 60 -34.32 -0.20 -12.42
N ASP A 61 -34.88 -0.18 -11.22
CA ASP A 61 -35.25 1.07 -10.55
C ASP A 61 -34.03 1.76 -9.93
N PHE A 62 -33.60 2.88 -10.54
CA PHE A 62 -32.51 3.70 -10.02
C PHE A 62 -32.81 4.33 -8.65
N SER A 63 -34.08 4.38 -8.20
CA SER A 63 -34.43 5.01 -6.92
C SER A 63 -33.72 4.34 -5.72
N ALA A 64 -33.53 3.02 -5.76
CA ALA A 64 -32.81 2.27 -4.74
C ALA A 64 -31.32 2.67 -4.68
N TYR A 65 -30.68 2.84 -5.83
CA TYR A 65 -29.29 3.33 -5.93
C TYR A 65 -29.16 4.78 -5.48
N ALA A 66 -30.12 5.63 -5.84
CA ALA A 66 -30.12 7.02 -5.41
C ALA A 66 -30.21 7.14 -3.89
N ALA A 67 -31.06 6.34 -3.23
CA ALA A 67 -31.20 6.31 -1.78
C ALA A 67 -29.90 5.91 -1.06
N GLU A 68 -29.13 5.00 -1.65
CA GLU A 68 -27.83 4.59 -1.14
C GLU A 68 -26.73 5.67 -1.30
N LEU A 69 -26.80 6.46 -2.38
CA LEU A 69 -25.78 7.47 -2.71
C LEU A 69 -26.04 8.85 -2.09
N GLU A 70 -27.31 9.21 -1.87
CA GLU A 70 -27.73 10.52 -1.34
C GLU A 70 -27.10 10.90 0.01
N PRO A 71 -26.91 9.98 0.98
CA PRO A 71 -26.27 10.31 2.25
C PRO A 71 -24.86 10.88 2.09
N TYR A 72 -24.08 10.40 1.11
CA TYR A 72 -22.71 10.87 0.84
C TYR A 72 -22.67 12.25 0.16
N GLU A 73 -23.66 12.56 -0.70
CA GLU A 73 -23.79 13.89 -1.29
C GLU A 73 -24.05 14.96 -0.20
N GLN A 74 -24.79 14.58 0.84
CA GLN A 74 -25.26 15.48 1.88
C GLN A 74 -24.34 15.56 3.10
N ASP A 75 -23.49 14.56 3.35
CA ASP A 75 -22.59 14.50 4.50
C ASP A 75 -21.35 15.39 4.32
N PRO A 76 -21.22 16.53 5.03
CA PRO A 76 -20.05 17.39 4.92
C PRO A 76 -18.78 16.73 5.44
N THR A 77 -18.89 15.75 6.36
CA THR A 77 -17.73 15.07 6.95
C THR A 77 -17.08 14.09 5.99
N PHE A 78 -17.85 13.52 5.06
CA PHE A 78 -17.33 12.68 3.98
C PHE A 78 -16.35 13.45 3.08
N TRP A 79 -16.61 14.74 2.84
CA TRP A 79 -15.80 15.58 1.97
C TRP A 79 -14.65 16.32 2.69
N GLN A 80 -14.51 16.15 4.01
CA GLN A 80 -13.51 16.85 4.83
C GLN A 80 -12.22 16.05 5.07
N THR A 81 -12.03 14.93 4.38
CA THR A 81 -10.85 14.06 4.57
C THR A 81 -9.64 14.52 3.76
N CYS A 82 -8.77 15.29 4.40
CA CYS A 82 -7.51 15.79 3.84
C CYS A 82 -6.37 14.76 3.73
N GLU A 83 -6.56 13.50 4.16
CA GLU A 83 -5.50 12.48 4.23
C GLU A 83 -5.57 11.42 3.12
N THR A 84 -6.37 11.65 2.08
CA THR A 84 -6.64 10.68 1.01
C THR A 84 -6.68 11.41 -0.33
N ASN A 85 -6.43 10.71 -1.43
CA ASN A 85 -6.43 11.29 -2.77
C ASN A 85 -7.78 11.18 -3.48
N GLY A 86 -8.71 10.40 -2.93
CA GLY A 86 -10.04 10.23 -3.48
C GLY A 86 -10.89 9.21 -2.72
N PHE A 87 -11.94 8.73 -3.38
CA PHE A 87 -12.75 7.62 -2.89
C PHE A 87 -13.08 6.63 -4.01
N GLY A 88 -13.32 5.39 -3.60
CA GLY A 88 -13.96 4.34 -4.40
C GLY A 88 -15.27 3.94 -3.75
N MET A 89 -16.31 3.81 -4.56
CA MET A 89 -17.66 3.47 -4.10
C MET A 89 -18.33 2.49 -5.06
N LEU A 90 -18.84 1.40 -4.51
CA LEU A 90 -19.56 0.36 -5.24
C LEU A 90 -20.92 0.18 -4.60
N THR A 91 -22.00 0.16 -5.39
CA THR A 91 -23.34 -0.12 -4.88
C THR A 91 -24.16 -0.95 -5.86
N ASN A 92 -24.99 -1.84 -5.34
CA ASN A 92 -25.99 -2.59 -6.09
C ASN A 92 -27.42 -2.11 -5.82
N GLY A 93 -27.58 -0.96 -5.15
CA GLY A 93 -28.88 -0.42 -4.75
C GLY A 93 -29.47 -1.04 -3.47
N ALA A 94 -28.81 -2.03 -2.88
CA ALA A 94 -29.19 -2.61 -1.58
C ALA A 94 -28.10 -2.43 -0.52
N GLN A 95 -26.84 -2.44 -0.94
CA GLN A 95 -25.68 -2.24 -0.09
C GLN A 95 -24.68 -1.35 -0.82
N THR A 96 -23.92 -0.59 -0.03
CA THR A 96 -22.87 0.29 -0.55
C THR A 96 -21.55 0.03 0.16
N TYR A 97 -20.52 -0.26 -0.63
CA TYR A 97 -19.13 -0.31 -0.20
C TYR A 97 -18.46 1.03 -0.52
N VAL A 98 -17.76 1.60 0.47
CA VAL A 98 -17.03 2.86 0.31
C VAL A 98 -15.67 2.74 0.97
N THR A 99 -14.63 3.12 0.24
CA THR A 99 -13.25 3.12 0.72
C THR A 99 -12.52 4.40 0.30
N PRO A 100 -11.61 4.94 1.13
CA PRO A 100 -10.67 5.93 0.66
C PRO A 100 -9.77 5.36 -0.45
N MET A 101 -9.33 6.23 -1.35
CA MET A 101 -8.27 5.94 -2.32
C MET A 101 -7.05 6.79 -1.94
N TYR A 102 -5.88 6.17 -1.94
CA TYR A 102 -4.63 6.81 -1.59
C TYR A 102 -3.75 7.06 -2.81
N GLU A 103 -4.02 6.42 -3.94
CA GLU A 103 -3.51 6.82 -5.24
C GLU A 103 -4.53 7.68 -5.98
N ALA A 104 -4.02 8.52 -6.89
CA ALA A 104 -4.88 9.20 -7.84
C ALA A 104 -5.49 8.17 -8.80
N VAL A 105 -6.80 8.12 -8.84
CA VAL A 105 -7.60 7.33 -9.76
C VAL A 105 -8.31 8.20 -10.78
N ASP A 106 -8.45 7.66 -11.99
CA ASP A 106 -9.29 8.26 -13.02
C ASP A 106 -10.74 8.33 -12.55
N GLU A 107 -11.46 9.36 -13.02
CA GLU A 107 -12.88 9.49 -12.71
C GLU A 107 -13.67 8.39 -13.42
N VAL A 108 -14.33 7.52 -12.65
CA VAL A 108 -15.11 6.39 -13.16
C VAL A 108 -16.54 6.54 -12.66
N ALA A 109 -17.50 6.50 -13.57
CA ALA A 109 -18.93 6.51 -13.25
C ALA A 109 -19.65 5.49 -14.15
N MET A 110 -19.69 4.23 -13.74
CA MET A 110 -20.10 3.12 -14.59
C MET A 110 -21.24 2.30 -14.00
N VAL A 111 -22.04 1.68 -14.87
CA VAL A 111 -23.12 0.75 -14.52
C VAL A 111 -22.92 -0.56 -15.28
N THR A 112 -22.59 -1.63 -14.57
CA THR A 112 -22.13 -2.90 -15.17
C THR A 112 -22.58 -4.11 -14.37
N ASP A 113 -22.68 -5.29 -15.01
CA ASP A 113 -23.01 -6.55 -14.34
C ASP A 113 -21.95 -6.99 -13.32
N MET A 114 -20.68 -6.58 -13.52
CA MET A 114 -19.59 -6.73 -12.57
C MET A 114 -19.11 -5.35 -12.10
N PRO A 115 -18.86 -5.12 -10.80
CA PRO A 115 -18.31 -3.86 -10.33
C PRO A 115 -16.90 -3.62 -10.86
N GLN A 116 -16.51 -2.36 -11.03
CA GLN A 116 -15.14 -2.00 -11.41
C GLN A 116 -14.21 -2.20 -10.21
N ILE A 117 -13.59 -3.37 -10.06
CA ILE A 117 -12.72 -3.72 -8.92
C ILE A 117 -11.25 -3.38 -9.15
N LEU A 118 -10.83 -3.26 -10.41
CA LEU A 118 -9.43 -3.00 -10.78
C LEU A 118 -8.84 -1.73 -10.14
N PRO A 119 -9.55 -0.59 -10.03
CA PRO A 119 -9.00 0.59 -9.34
C PRO A 119 -8.70 0.34 -7.86
N LEU A 120 -9.52 -0.47 -7.16
CA LEU A 120 -9.28 -0.83 -5.75
C LEU A 120 -8.03 -1.70 -5.62
N MET A 121 -7.90 -2.67 -6.52
CA MET A 121 -6.75 -3.57 -6.54
C MET A 121 -5.46 -2.82 -6.88
N LEU A 122 -5.52 -1.78 -7.72
CA LEU A 122 -4.37 -0.92 -8.00
C LEU A 122 -3.93 -0.17 -6.75
N ASP A 123 -4.87 0.47 -6.05
CA ASP A 123 -4.59 1.20 -4.81
C ASP A 123 -3.94 0.26 -3.77
N GLU A 124 -4.52 -0.91 -3.55
CA GLU A 124 -3.97 -1.93 -2.65
C GLU A 124 -2.60 -2.46 -3.12
N ALA A 125 -2.38 -2.64 -4.42
CA ALA A 125 -1.08 -3.08 -4.95
C ALA A 125 0.03 -2.03 -4.74
N THR A 126 -0.33 -0.75 -4.66
CA THR A 126 0.61 0.35 -4.37
C THR A 126 0.85 0.60 -2.89
N ALA A 127 0.01 0.04 -2.02
CA ALA A 127 0.22 0.06 -0.59
C ALA A 127 1.55 -0.65 -0.26
N THR A 128 2.40 0.00 0.52
CA THR A 128 3.67 -0.59 0.96
C THR A 128 3.67 -0.74 2.46
N ASP A 129 4.02 -1.92 2.96
CA ASP A 129 4.14 -2.13 4.38
C ASP A 129 5.61 -2.35 4.76
N PHE A 130 6.11 -1.59 5.73
CA PHE A 130 7.48 -1.70 6.24
C PHE A 130 7.62 -1.05 7.61
N ASP A 131 8.57 -1.53 8.40
CA ASP A 131 8.91 -0.91 9.68
C ASP A 131 10.05 0.09 9.52
N ILE A 132 10.03 1.15 10.34
CA ILE A 132 11.10 2.13 10.42
C ILE A 132 11.74 2.07 11.79
N LEU A 133 13.05 1.87 11.84
CA LEU A 133 13.86 2.04 13.04
C LEU A 133 14.57 3.39 12.97
N ALA A 134 14.09 4.34 13.76
CA ALA A 134 14.65 5.67 13.89
C ALA A 134 15.74 5.69 14.97
N LEU A 135 16.96 6.05 14.56
CA LEU A 135 18.18 5.94 15.34
C LEU A 135 18.73 7.32 15.73
N ASN A 136 18.78 7.58 17.03
CA ASN A 136 19.69 8.56 17.62
C ASN A 136 20.93 7.85 18.19
N ALA A 137 21.93 8.62 18.62
CA ALA A 137 23.16 8.06 19.19
C ALA A 137 22.90 7.26 20.48
N ASP A 138 21.89 7.65 21.26
CA ASP A 138 21.60 7.13 22.59
C ASP A 138 20.14 6.66 22.79
N SER A 139 19.32 6.70 21.74
CA SER A 139 17.91 6.35 21.80
C SER A 139 17.38 5.86 20.45
N ILE A 140 16.26 5.15 20.50
CA ILE A 140 15.53 4.70 19.31
C ILE A 140 14.05 5.05 19.39
N GLN A 141 13.41 5.12 18.22
CA GLN A 141 11.96 5.09 18.05
C GLN A 141 11.62 4.10 16.94
N MET A 142 10.42 3.55 16.97
CA MET A 142 9.93 2.68 15.90
C MET A 142 8.62 3.20 15.34
N TYR A 143 8.46 3.03 14.04
CA TYR A 143 7.24 3.36 13.31
C TYR A 143 6.88 2.22 12.38
N HIS A 144 5.61 2.10 12.06
CA HIS A 144 5.08 1.19 11.05
C HIS A 144 4.48 2.03 9.93
N ASN A 145 4.94 1.82 8.70
CA ASN A 145 4.22 2.30 7.53
C ASN A 145 3.24 1.20 7.12
N HIS A 146 1.93 1.49 7.20
CA HIS A 146 0.88 0.63 6.66
C HIS A 146 0.24 1.30 5.46
N GLY A 147 0.42 0.71 4.27
CA GLY A 147 0.02 1.31 3.01
C GLY A 147 0.63 2.70 2.80
N HIS A 148 -0.19 3.73 3.01
CA HIS A 148 0.16 5.14 2.80
C HIS A 148 0.28 5.92 4.10
N GLN A 149 0.10 5.27 5.26
CA GLN A 149 0.08 5.92 6.56
C GLN A 149 1.22 5.44 7.43
N VAL A 150 1.92 6.37 8.07
CA VAL A 150 2.89 6.06 9.12
C VAL A 150 2.28 6.18 10.51
N ARG A 151 2.58 5.23 11.40
CA ARG A 151 2.12 5.22 12.79
C ARG A 151 3.26 4.86 13.73
N PRO A 152 3.32 5.46 14.94
CA PRO A 152 4.34 5.10 15.92
C PRO A 152 4.07 3.69 16.48
N ILE A 153 5.13 2.94 16.75
CA ILE A 153 5.10 1.68 17.48
C ILE A 153 5.47 1.96 18.93
N SER A 154 4.56 1.70 19.86
CA SER A 154 4.88 1.75 21.30
C SER A 154 5.72 0.56 21.69
N LEU A 155 6.95 0.82 22.11
CA LEU A 155 7.84 -0.20 22.65
C LEU A 155 7.59 -0.41 24.15
N PRO A 156 7.60 -1.66 24.65
CA PRO A 156 7.47 -1.93 26.07
C PRO A 156 8.68 -1.41 26.86
N ASP A 157 8.51 -1.20 28.17
CA ASP A 157 9.52 -0.59 29.03
C ASP A 157 10.83 -1.40 29.11
N ASP A 158 10.78 -2.71 28.87
CA ASP A 158 11.94 -3.61 28.86
C ASP A 158 12.67 -3.68 27.50
N ALA A 159 12.15 -3.01 26.47
CA ALA A 159 12.83 -2.88 25.19
C ALA A 159 14.08 -1.99 25.31
N PRO A 160 15.12 -2.19 24.47
CA PRO A 160 16.33 -1.38 24.45
C PRO A 160 16.07 0.00 23.81
N GLN A 161 15.25 0.84 24.46
CA GLN A 161 14.84 2.14 23.91
C GLN A 161 15.91 3.22 24.05
N THR A 162 16.77 3.12 25.07
CA THR A 162 17.85 4.07 25.33
C THR A 162 19.14 3.35 25.70
N LEU A 163 20.28 3.95 25.36
CA LEU A 163 21.61 3.44 25.71
C LEU A 163 21.74 3.27 27.23
N LYS A 164 21.28 4.26 28.00
CA LYS A 164 21.34 4.22 29.46
C LYS A 164 20.44 3.11 30.04
N GLY A 165 19.23 2.95 29.55
CA GLY A 165 18.33 1.87 29.98
C GLY A 165 18.86 0.48 29.61
N THR A 166 19.55 0.37 28.47
CA THR A 166 20.06 -0.90 27.95
C THR A 166 21.35 -1.35 28.63
N LEU A 167 22.31 -0.44 28.80
CA LEU A 167 23.63 -0.77 29.33
C LEU A 167 23.74 -0.52 30.85
N GLY A 168 22.88 0.33 31.43
CA GLY A 168 22.86 0.61 32.86
C GLY A 168 24.24 1.01 33.41
N THR A 169 24.79 0.18 34.29
CA THR A 169 26.11 0.38 34.91
C THR A 169 27.29 -0.06 34.05
N GLU A 170 27.05 -0.72 32.91
CA GLU A 170 28.11 -1.19 32.01
C GLU A 170 28.61 -0.13 31.03
N ILE A 171 28.05 1.09 31.09
CA ILE A 171 28.48 2.25 30.29
C ILE A 171 29.91 2.60 30.68
N ARG A 172 30.82 2.56 29.71
CA ARG A 172 32.25 2.85 29.90
C ARG A 172 32.55 4.32 29.68
N GLY A 173 31.77 5.01 28.83
CA GLY A 173 31.97 6.42 28.48
C GLY A 173 31.30 7.48 29.40
N GLY A 174 30.84 7.12 30.61
CA GLY A 174 30.01 7.96 31.49
C GLY A 174 30.71 8.79 32.58
N GLU A 175 30.27 10.06 32.69
CA GLU A 175 30.52 11.20 33.62
C GLU A 175 31.81 11.34 34.49
N THR A 176 32.28 12.59 34.51
CA THR A 176 33.48 13.13 35.17
C THR A 176 33.74 12.65 36.59
N ASN A 177 34.71 11.76 36.77
CA ASN A 177 35.53 11.72 37.98
C ASN A 177 36.94 12.25 37.65
N SER A 178 37.04 13.55 37.37
CA SER A 178 38.34 14.22 37.41
C SER A 178 38.70 14.45 38.89
N VAL A 179 39.35 13.46 39.50
CA VAL A 179 40.16 13.73 40.70
C VAL A 179 41.42 14.42 40.19
N SER A 180 41.53 15.73 40.41
CA SER A 180 42.76 16.48 40.18
C SER A 180 43.79 16.11 41.26
N GLN A 181 44.45 14.97 41.08
CA GLN A 181 45.68 14.68 41.83
C GLN A 181 46.83 15.35 41.09
N GLY A 182 47.36 16.40 41.70
CA GLY A 182 48.30 17.34 41.08
C GLY A 182 49.61 16.72 40.58
N GLY A 183 50.22 17.42 39.63
CA GLY A 183 51.64 17.25 39.29
C GLY A 183 51.93 16.87 37.84
N GLY A 184 51.89 17.86 36.94
CA GLY A 184 52.88 18.04 35.87
C GLY A 184 53.17 16.86 34.92
N ARG A 185 52.22 16.50 34.04
CA ARG A 185 52.51 16.06 32.66
C ARG A 185 51.19 16.03 31.88
N VAL A 186 51.08 16.84 30.82
CA VAL A 186 49.90 16.82 29.94
C VAL A 186 50.00 15.60 29.03
N THR A 187 49.36 14.51 29.45
CA THR A 187 49.19 13.30 28.64
C THR A 187 48.06 13.53 27.62
N HIS A 188 48.43 13.71 26.35
CA HIS A 188 47.52 13.64 25.20
C HIS A 188 47.04 12.18 24.95
N HIS A 189 46.41 11.54 25.94
CA HIS A 189 45.83 10.19 25.81
C HIS A 189 44.35 10.12 26.22
N GLY A 190 43.85 11.04 27.03
CA GLY A 190 42.48 10.95 27.57
C GLY A 190 41.33 11.34 26.62
N HIS A 191 41.60 11.97 25.46
CA HIS A 191 40.53 12.34 24.52
C HIS A 191 40.16 11.18 23.58
N ASN A 192 41.14 10.37 23.17
CA ASN A 192 40.93 9.24 22.27
C ASN A 192 40.33 8.02 22.97
N GLU A 193 40.67 7.78 24.24
CA GLU A 193 40.07 6.68 25.02
C GLU A 193 38.59 6.91 25.25
N LYS A 194 38.19 8.13 25.62
CA LYS A 194 36.78 8.49 25.86
C LYS A 194 35.90 8.41 24.61
N SER A 195 36.43 8.81 23.45
CA SER A 195 35.68 8.71 22.19
C SER A 195 35.53 7.25 21.76
N ALA A 196 36.57 6.43 21.95
CA ALA A 196 36.52 5.00 21.68
C ALA A 196 35.53 4.26 22.61
N GLU A 197 35.49 4.61 23.90
CA GLU A 197 34.54 4.05 24.86
C GLU A 197 33.09 4.39 24.50
N LYS A 198 32.80 5.65 24.15
CA LYS A 198 31.46 6.06 23.69
C LYS A 198 31.03 5.32 22.43
N ALA A 199 31.93 5.17 21.46
CA ALA A 199 31.64 4.42 20.22
C ALA A 199 31.40 2.92 20.51
N SER A 200 32.14 2.35 21.47
CA SER A 200 31.95 0.97 21.92
C SER A 200 30.59 0.78 22.59
N ASP A 201 30.18 1.70 23.47
CA ASP A 201 28.89 1.66 24.15
C ASP A 201 27.74 1.82 23.14
N GLN A 202 27.84 2.76 22.20
CA GLN A 202 26.87 2.92 21.12
C GLN A 202 26.71 1.64 20.30
N ARG A 203 27.82 0.98 19.93
CA ARG A 203 27.77 -0.30 19.20
C ARG A 203 27.06 -1.38 20.00
N ARG A 204 27.33 -1.52 21.30
CA ARG A 204 26.66 -2.50 22.17
C ARG A 204 25.17 -2.21 22.30
N PHE A 205 24.81 -0.94 22.45
CA PHE A 205 23.42 -0.51 22.46
C PHE A 205 22.71 -0.92 21.16
N TYR A 206 23.27 -0.59 19.99
CA TYR A 206 22.69 -0.99 18.71
C TYR A 206 22.66 -2.50 18.50
N GLN A 207 23.61 -3.27 19.05
CA GLN A 207 23.56 -4.74 19.00
C GLN A 207 22.36 -5.31 19.79
N ALA A 208 22.08 -4.73 20.95
CA ALA A 208 20.90 -5.10 21.73
C ALA A 208 19.60 -4.71 21.00
N VAL A 209 19.56 -3.53 20.38
CA VAL A 209 18.45 -3.09 19.53
C VAL A 209 18.23 -4.05 18.35
N ASP A 210 19.27 -4.39 17.60
CA ASP A 210 19.18 -5.30 16.46
C ASP A 210 18.60 -6.67 16.85
N GLN A 211 19.10 -7.25 17.96
CA GLN A 211 18.59 -8.53 18.47
C GLN A 211 17.12 -8.42 18.88
N TYR A 212 16.75 -7.35 19.58
CA TYR A 212 15.37 -7.12 20.02
C TYR A 212 14.43 -6.95 18.82
N VAL A 213 14.77 -6.07 17.86
CA VAL A 213 13.94 -5.79 16.69
C VAL A 213 13.80 -7.03 15.82
N LEU A 214 14.89 -7.77 15.59
CA LEU A 214 14.85 -9.01 14.82
C LEU A 214 13.94 -10.06 15.46
N ALA A 215 14.03 -10.25 16.78
CA ALA A 215 13.26 -11.28 17.49
C ALA A 215 11.77 -10.92 17.65
N ASN A 216 11.46 -9.66 17.95
CA ASN A 216 10.12 -9.24 18.37
C ASN A 216 9.30 -8.56 17.27
N HIS A 217 9.95 -8.03 16.22
CA HIS A 217 9.27 -7.33 15.13
C HIS A 217 9.53 -8.00 13.78
N SER A 218 10.79 -8.05 13.34
CA SER A 218 11.09 -8.43 11.96
C SER A 218 10.81 -9.91 11.67
N ASN A 219 11.20 -10.86 12.53
CA ASN A 219 10.88 -12.28 12.30
C ASN A 219 9.38 -12.61 12.44
N PRO A 220 8.65 -12.11 13.45
CA PRO A 220 7.22 -12.34 13.57
C PRO A 220 6.40 -11.79 12.40
N HIS A 221 6.69 -10.56 11.96
CA HIS A 221 5.91 -9.89 10.93
C HIS A 221 6.44 -10.10 9.51
N LYS A 222 7.72 -10.46 9.36
CA LYS A 222 8.42 -10.65 8.07
C LYS A 222 8.38 -9.41 7.17
N MET A 223 8.40 -8.24 7.79
CA MET A 223 8.30 -6.96 7.09
C MET A 223 9.68 -6.39 6.80
N PRO A 224 9.87 -5.72 5.65
CA PRO A 224 11.07 -4.94 5.41
C PRO A 224 11.32 -3.93 6.54
N LEU A 225 12.59 -3.77 6.93
CA LEU A 225 13.02 -2.78 7.91
C LEU A 225 13.83 -1.68 7.22
N VAL A 226 13.46 -0.42 7.47
CA VAL A 226 14.12 0.78 6.96
C VAL A 226 14.74 1.53 8.13
N LEU A 227 15.98 2.01 7.97
CA LEU A 227 16.61 2.85 8.99
C LEU A 227 16.30 4.32 8.73
N MET A 228 16.08 5.07 9.80
CA MET A 228 16.07 6.52 9.80
C MET A 228 17.13 7.02 10.79
N GLY A 229 17.86 8.07 10.46
CA GLY A 229 18.80 8.70 11.39
C GLY A 229 19.89 9.48 10.69
N LEU A 230 20.78 10.10 11.49
CA LEU A 230 22.00 10.69 10.95
C LEU A 230 22.88 9.62 10.28
N ALA A 231 23.61 10.03 9.24
CA ALA A 231 24.39 9.11 8.41
C ALA A 231 25.36 8.23 9.22
N GLU A 232 25.97 8.79 10.26
CA GLU A 232 26.86 8.07 11.18
C GLU A 232 26.15 6.94 11.94
N ASN A 233 24.95 7.19 12.47
CA ASN A 233 24.17 6.19 13.20
C ASN A 233 23.70 5.08 12.27
N VAL A 234 23.20 5.44 11.09
CA VAL A 234 22.77 4.49 10.06
C VAL A 234 23.94 3.60 9.61
N ALA A 235 25.13 4.17 9.43
CA ALA A 235 26.32 3.42 9.05
C ALA A 235 26.75 2.42 10.13
N VAL A 236 26.82 2.86 11.40
CA VAL A 236 27.19 1.98 12.52
C VAL A 236 26.18 0.84 12.67
N PHE A 237 24.87 1.13 12.62
CA PHE A 237 23.85 0.09 12.75
C PHE A 237 23.92 -0.93 11.61
N ARG A 238 24.10 -0.48 10.36
CA ARG A 238 24.27 -1.38 9.21
C ARG A 238 25.49 -2.29 9.32
N GLU A 239 26.60 -1.79 9.87
CA GLU A 239 27.82 -2.58 10.06
C GLU A 239 27.59 -3.77 10.99
N ILE A 240 26.74 -3.61 12.01
CA ILE A 240 26.57 -4.61 13.06
C ILE A 240 25.30 -5.47 12.91
N SER A 241 24.32 -5.01 12.13
CA SER A 241 22.99 -5.62 12.08
C SER A 241 23.03 -7.01 11.47
N LYS A 242 22.34 -7.95 12.10
CA LYS A 242 22.12 -9.32 11.60
C LYS A 242 20.70 -9.51 11.08
N ASN A 243 19.91 -8.45 11.04
CA ASN A 243 18.53 -8.50 10.61
C ASN A 243 18.44 -8.65 9.10
N HIS A 244 18.00 -9.82 8.63
CA HIS A 244 17.88 -10.10 7.19
C HIS A 244 16.71 -9.37 6.51
N HIS A 245 15.83 -8.75 7.28
CA HIS A 245 14.76 -7.88 6.77
C HIS A 245 15.22 -6.44 6.56
N LEU A 246 16.40 -6.06 7.07
CA LEU A 246 16.96 -4.73 6.88
C LEU A 246 17.24 -4.49 5.40
N LEU A 247 16.58 -3.50 4.82
CA LEU A 247 16.75 -3.19 3.41
C LEU A 247 18.14 -2.64 3.13
N PRO A 248 18.92 -3.29 2.25
CA PRO A 248 20.25 -2.82 1.92
C PRO A 248 20.13 -1.49 1.17
N LYS A 249 20.96 -0.52 1.57
CA LYS A 249 21.13 0.82 0.98
C LYS A 249 19.95 1.79 1.17
N LEU A 250 18.72 1.33 1.36
CA LEU A 250 17.57 2.20 1.61
C LEU A 250 17.54 2.67 3.08
N ALA A 251 17.54 3.98 3.30
CA ALA A 251 17.41 4.62 4.61
C ALA A 251 16.99 6.08 4.44
N VAL A 252 16.34 6.64 5.46
CA VAL A 252 16.04 8.06 5.56
C VAL A 252 17.13 8.77 6.35
N VAL A 253 17.98 9.54 5.66
CA VAL A 253 19.12 10.23 6.28
C VAL A 253 18.68 11.58 6.85
N LYS A 254 17.92 11.56 7.95
CA LYS A 254 17.50 12.72 8.74
C LYS A 254 17.42 12.32 10.21
N SER A 255 17.74 13.25 11.10
CA SER A 255 17.53 13.02 12.53
C SER A 255 16.03 12.86 12.80
N PRO A 256 15.62 11.86 13.61
CA PRO A 256 14.23 11.75 14.05
C PRO A 256 13.85 12.79 15.11
N ALA A 257 14.82 13.53 15.66
CA ALA A 257 14.56 14.53 16.68
C ALA A 257 13.72 15.69 16.12
N ASN A 258 12.62 16.00 16.80
CA ASN A 258 11.68 17.10 16.49
C ASN A 258 10.96 17.01 15.14
N LEU A 259 10.85 15.82 14.53
CA LEU A 259 9.98 15.61 13.38
C LEU A 259 8.53 15.52 13.84
N ASP A 260 7.63 16.22 13.15
CA ASP A 260 6.20 15.93 13.23
C ASP A 260 5.83 14.80 12.25
N PHE A 261 4.58 14.32 12.34
CA PHE A 261 4.10 13.21 11.52
C PHE A 261 3.98 13.56 10.04
N VAL A 262 3.71 14.83 9.70
CA VAL A 262 3.57 15.26 8.30
C VAL A 262 4.95 15.25 7.65
N GLU A 263 5.95 15.84 8.32
CA GLU A 263 7.34 15.81 7.84
C GLU A 263 7.88 14.38 7.74
N LEU A 264 7.53 13.50 8.69
CA LEU A 264 7.91 12.09 8.64
C LEU A 264 7.30 11.40 7.41
N ASP A 265 6.02 11.60 7.15
CA ASP A 265 5.32 10.98 6.03
C ASP A 265 5.95 11.38 4.68
N ASP A 266 6.23 12.68 4.49
CA ASP A 266 6.88 13.21 3.30
C ASP A 266 8.27 12.56 3.06
N LEU A 267 9.03 12.33 4.12
CA LEU A 267 10.35 11.70 4.04
C LEU A 267 10.29 10.21 3.66
N LEU A 268 9.15 9.56 3.84
CA LEU A 268 8.93 8.17 3.47
C LEU A 268 8.52 8.00 2.01
N THR A 269 8.09 9.06 1.32
CA THR A 269 7.69 8.99 -0.10
C THR A 269 8.74 8.32 -0.99
N PRO A 270 10.05 8.67 -0.96
CA PRO A 270 11.05 8.00 -1.77
C PRO A 270 11.26 6.52 -1.39
N VAL A 271 11.03 6.16 -0.14
CA VAL A 271 11.09 4.76 0.34
C VAL A 271 9.94 3.96 -0.24
N ARG A 272 8.72 4.50 -0.19
CA ARG A 272 7.51 3.91 -0.77
C ARG A 272 7.69 3.70 -2.28
N GLU A 273 8.15 4.73 -3.01
CA GLU A 273 8.45 4.67 -4.45
C GLU A 273 9.46 3.56 -4.76
N THR A 274 10.58 3.51 -4.04
CA THR A 274 11.61 2.48 -4.24
C THR A 274 11.05 1.07 -4.05
N LEU A 275 10.20 0.86 -3.04
CA LEU A 275 9.58 -0.44 -2.78
C LEU A 275 8.57 -0.82 -3.86
N ARG A 276 7.75 0.12 -4.32
CA ARG A 276 6.82 -0.06 -5.44
C ARG A 276 7.55 -0.45 -6.71
N ASP A 277 8.65 0.23 -7.03
CA ASP A 277 9.44 -0.07 -8.22
C ASP A 277 10.10 -1.43 -8.16
N ARG A 278 10.61 -1.84 -6.98
CA ARG A 278 11.13 -3.22 -6.79
C ARG A 278 10.05 -4.28 -7.01
N ARG A 279 8.83 -4.05 -6.50
CA ARG A 279 7.69 -4.95 -6.72
C ARG A 279 7.36 -5.07 -8.22
N ARG A 280 7.29 -3.94 -8.94
CA ARG A 280 7.05 -3.90 -10.39
C ARG A 280 8.13 -4.64 -11.18
N GLN A 281 9.40 -4.41 -10.85
CA GLN A 281 10.54 -5.11 -11.48
C GLN A 281 10.47 -6.62 -11.24
N ASN A 282 10.14 -7.05 -10.02
CA ASN A 282 9.98 -8.47 -9.72
C ASN A 282 8.88 -9.13 -10.59
N PHE A 283 7.74 -8.47 -10.80
CA PHE A 283 6.70 -9.01 -11.68
C PHE A 283 7.10 -9.00 -13.16
N ALA A 284 7.86 -8.00 -13.61
CA ALA A 284 8.43 -8.01 -14.95
C ALA A 284 9.37 -9.21 -15.15
N GLU A 285 10.22 -9.51 -14.16
CA GLU A 285 11.07 -10.71 -14.19
C GLU A 285 10.24 -12.02 -14.19
N ILE A 286 9.15 -12.07 -13.43
CA ILE A 286 8.23 -13.22 -13.43
C ILE A 286 7.63 -13.42 -14.83
N ILE A 287 7.16 -12.35 -15.48
CA ILE A 287 6.62 -12.42 -16.85
C ILE A 287 7.68 -12.93 -17.83
N GLU A 288 8.89 -12.39 -17.81
CA GLU A 288 9.97 -12.81 -18.71
C GLU A 288 10.35 -14.29 -18.51
N ASN A 289 10.41 -14.75 -17.26
CA ASN A 289 10.66 -16.17 -16.96
C ASN A 289 9.51 -17.07 -17.44
N ALA A 290 8.25 -16.62 -17.29
CA ALA A 290 7.06 -17.34 -17.75
C ALA A 290 6.98 -17.41 -19.29
N ARG A 291 7.49 -16.39 -20.00
CA ARG A 291 7.67 -16.44 -21.45
C ARG A 291 8.73 -17.47 -21.84
N GLY A 292 9.85 -17.50 -21.12
CA GLY A 292 10.96 -18.41 -21.41
C GLY A 292 10.67 -19.90 -21.18
N ASN A 293 9.59 -20.25 -20.47
CA ASN A 293 9.18 -21.62 -20.18
C ASN A 293 7.81 -21.99 -20.79
N ASP A 294 7.31 -21.19 -21.75
CA ASP A 294 6.03 -21.38 -22.45
C ASP A 294 4.79 -21.44 -21.53
N SER A 295 4.84 -20.80 -20.34
CA SER A 295 3.70 -20.73 -19.41
C SER A 295 3.00 -19.37 -19.39
N TYR A 296 3.33 -18.47 -20.32
CA TYR A 296 2.72 -17.14 -20.48
C TYR A 296 1.91 -17.03 -21.77
N THR A 297 0.72 -16.42 -21.72
CA THR A 297 -0.06 -16.01 -22.89
C THR A 297 -0.64 -14.61 -22.70
N ASP A 298 -0.64 -13.80 -23.76
CA ASP A 298 -1.35 -12.51 -23.84
C ASP A 298 -2.44 -12.52 -24.93
N HIS A 299 -2.74 -13.70 -25.49
CA HIS A 299 -3.87 -13.88 -26.39
C HIS A 299 -5.17 -13.93 -25.58
N LEU A 300 -6.04 -12.93 -25.77
CA LEU A 300 -7.24 -12.74 -24.97
C LEU A 300 -8.13 -14.00 -24.89
N GLU A 301 -8.33 -14.69 -26.01
CA GLU A 301 -9.13 -15.92 -26.06
C GLU A 301 -8.51 -17.05 -25.20
N GLU A 302 -7.19 -17.17 -25.21
CA GLU A 302 -6.47 -18.17 -24.39
C GLU A 302 -6.50 -17.80 -22.91
N VAL A 303 -6.36 -16.51 -22.59
CA VAL A 303 -6.50 -15.98 -21.23
C VAL A 303 -7.90 -16.29 -20.69
N VAL A 304 -8.96 -16.00 -21.45
CA VAL A 304 -10.35 -16.31 -21.06
C VAL A 304 -10.53 -17.80 -20.81
N GLN A 305 -10.07 -18.65 -21.72
CA GLN A 305 -10.17 -20.11 -21.56
C GLN A 305 -9.39 -20.61 -20.34
N ALA A 306 -8.20 -20.08 -20.09
CA ALA A 306 -7.39 -20.45 -18.93
C ALA A 306 -8.01 -19.96 -17.61
N ALA A 307 -8.60 -18.76 -17.60
CA ALA A 307 -9.29 -18.18 -16.44
C ALA A 307 -10.49 -19.05 -16.04
N VAL A 308 -11.41 -19.31 -16.98
CA VAL A 308 -12.61 -20.12 -16.74
C VAL A 308 -12.26 -21.56 -16.34
N ALA A 309 -11.14 -22.10 -16.84
CA ALA A 309 -10.64 -23.42 -16.45
C ALA A 309 -9.88 -23.43 -15.11
N GLY A 310 -9.71 -22.29 -14.42
CA GLY A 310 -8.94 -22.18 -13.17
C GLY A 310 -7.45 -22.50 -13.32
N ARG A 311 -6.89 -22.35 -14.53
CA ARG A 311 -5.49 -22.69 -14.85
C ARG A 311 -4.52 -21.52 -14.65
N ILE A 312 -5.02 -20.29 -14.51
CA ILE A 312 -4.19 -19.11 -14.29
C ILE A 312 -3.63 -19.12 -12.86
N ALA A 313 -2.31 -18.98 -12.76
CA ALA A 313 -1.60 -18.72 -11.51
C ALA A 313 -1.60 -17.22 -11.20
N ILE A 314 -1.23 -16.39 -12.18
CA ILE A 314 -1.20 -14.93 -12.07
C ILE A 314 -1.82 -14.32 -13.34
N LEU A 315 -2.83 -13.48 -13.18
CA LEU A 315 -3.36 -12.59 -14.22
C LEU A 315 -2.64 -11.25 -14.12
N PHE A 316 -2.05 -10.80 -15.21
CA PHE A 316 -1.46 -9.48 -15.32
C PHE A 316 -2.42 -8.58 -16.09
N VAL A 317 -2.72 -7.42 -15.53
CA VAL A 317 -3.63 -6.43 -16.15
C VAL A 317 -2.89 -5.11 -16.26
N GLN A 318 -2.97 -4.46 -17.42
CA GLN A 318 -2.40 -3.14 -17.57
C GLN A 318 -3.26 -2.13 -16.79
N ALA A 319 -2.63 -1.35 -15.92
CA ALA A 319 -3.28 -0.31 -15.14
C ALA A 319 -3.99 0.69 -16.08
N GLY A 320 -5.27 0.94 -15.81
CA GLY A 320 -6.13 1.82 -16.63
C GLY A 320 -6.62 1.21 -17.95
N ALA A 321 -6.20 0.00 -18.31
CA ALA A 321 -6.69 -0.66 -19.52
C ALA A 321 -8.16 -1.07 -19.39
N ARG A 322 -8.84 -1.16 -20.53
CA ARG A 322 -10.24 -1.56 -20.61
C ARG A 322 -10.53 -2.31 -21.89
N ILE A 323 -11.06 -3.51 -21.72
CA ILE A 323 -11.56 -4.31 -22.85
C ILE A 323 -13.08 -4.22 -22.84
N HIS A 324 -13.65 -3.50 -23.81
CA HIS A 324 -15.09 -3.33 -24.02
C HIS A 324 -15.74 -4.63 -24.49
N ALA A 325 -15.94 -5.55 -23.54
CA ALA A 325 -16.54 -6.84 -23.75
C ALA A 325 -17.07 -7.39 -22.42
N ARG A 326 -17.91 -8.42 -22.50
CA ARG A 326 -18.33 -9.23 -21.34
C ARG A 326 -18.22 -10.72 -21.65
N LEU A 327 -18.26 -11.55 -20.62
CA LEU A 327 -18.30 -13.01 -20.78
C LEU A 327 -19.74 -13.54 -20.80
N GLU A 328 -20.04 -14.34 -21.82
CA GLU A 328 -21.19 -15.23 -21.85
C GLU A 328 -20.68 -16.68 -21.80
N GLY A 329 -20.52 -17.21 -20.58
CA GLY A 329 -19.82 -18.47 -20.36
C GLY A 329 -18.34 -18.34 -20.72
N THR A 330 -17.91 -18.95 -21.84
CA THR A 330 -16.54 -18.83 -22.38
C THR A 330 -16.46 -17.94 -23.62
N GLN A 331 -17.58 -17.38 -24.08
CA GLN A 331 -17.62 -16.53 -25.27
C GLN A 331 -17.43 -15.07 -24.88
N ILE A 332 -16.63 -14.35 -25.68
CA ILE A 332 -16.41 -12.92 -25.51
C ILE A 332 -17.46 -12.19 -26.37
N GLU A 333 -18.38 -11.51 -25.72
CA GLU A 333 -19.46 -10.75 -26.36
C GLU A 333 -19.09 -9.25 -26.38
N ARG A 334 -19.24 -8.59 -27.54
CA ARG A 334 -18.76 -7.21 -27.81
C ARG A 334 -19.80 -6.28 -28.41
N ASP A 335 -20.88 -6.81 -28.95
CA ASP A 335 -21.79 -6.08 -29.83
C ASP A 335 -22.90 -5.38 -29.05
N SER A 336 -23.32 -5.96 -27.92
CA SER A 336 -24.37 -5.41 -27.08
C SER A 336 -23.95 -4.08 -26.46
N ILE A 337 -24.94 -3.24 -26.18
CA ILE A 337 -24.70 -1.98 -25.47
C ILE A 337 -24.08 -2.24 -24.09
N ASN A 338 -24.49 -3.30 -23.41
CA ASN A 338 -23.92 -3.72 -22.13
C ASN A 338 -22.45 -4.10 -22.27
N ALA A 339 -22.04 -4.81 -23.33
CA ALA A 339 -20.63 -5.12 -23.60
C ALA A 339 -19.79 -3.87 -23.88
N GLN A 340 -20.33 -2.89 -24.61
CA GLN A 340 -19.65 -1.62 -24.85
C GLN A 340 -19.43 -0.83 -23.54
N HIS A 341 -20.35 -0.97 -22.58
CA HIS A 341 -20.22 -0.39 -21.24
C HIS A 341 -19.45 -1.26 -20.24
N ALA A 342 -19.23 -2.54 -20.52
CA ALA A 342 -18.49 -3.44 -19.66
C ALA A 342 -16.97 -3.22 -19.73
N ASN A 343 -16.26 -3.92 -18.84
CA ASN A 343 -14.82 -4.08 -18.89
C ASN A 343 -14.47 -5.51 -18.48
N LEU A 344 -14.22 -6.35 -19.48
CA LEU A 344 -13.92 -7.78 -19.36
C LEU A 344 -12.79 -8.09 -18.35
N LEU A 345 -11.88 -7.14 -18.15
CA LEU A 345 -10.76 -7.31 -17.22
C LEU A 345 -11.24 -7.46 -15.76
N ASN A 346 -12.39 -6.89 -15.38
CA ASN A 346 -12.96 -7.12 -14.04
C ASN A 346 -13.51 -8.54 -13.91
N ASP A 347 -14.20 -9.05 -14.94
CA ASP A 347 -14.70 -10.42 -14.96
C ASP A 347 -13.55 -11.42 -14.85
N LEU A 348 -12.47 -11.20 -15.61
CA LEU A 348 -11.27 -12.05 -15.55
C LEU A 348 -10.60 -12.00 -14.17
N ALA A 349 -10.47 -10.81 -13.58
CA ALA A 349 -9.91 -10.67 -12.24
C ALA A 349 -10.74 -11.43 -11.19
N ASP A 350 -12.07 -11.27 -11.20
CA ASP A 350 -12.97 -11.98 -10.29
C ASP A 350 -12.88 -13.50 -10.45
N ILE A 351 -12.93 -14.01 -11.69
CA ILE A 351 -12.80 -15.44 -11.98
C ILE A 351 -11.47 -15.99 -11.47
N VAL A 352 -10.36 -15.32 -11.76
CA VAL A 352 -9.03 -15.77 -11.34
C VAL A 352 -8.91 -15.80 -9.81
N LEU A 353 -9.38 -14.75 -9.12
CA LEU A 353 -9.40 -14.71 -7.66
C LEU A 353 -10.27 -15.82 -7.08
N SER A 354 -11.44 -16.09 -7.67
CA SER A 354 -12.36 -17.16 -7.23
C SER A 354 -11.73 -18.56 -7.33
N HIS A 355 -10.79 -18.74 -8.27
CA HIS A 355 -10.00 -19.97 -8.45
C HIS A 355 -8.69 -19.99 -7.65
N GLY A 356 -8.47 -19.00 -6.77
CA GLY A 356 -7.27 -18.87 -5.95
C GLY A 356 -6.02 -18.53 -6.75
N GLY A 357 -6.17 -17.91 -7.92
CA GLY A 357 -5.09 -17.24 -8.62
C GLY A 357 -4.83 -15.85 -8.05
N GLN A 358 -3.75 -15.23 -8.49
CA GLN A 358 -3.37 -13.86 -8.14
C GLN A 358 -3.67 -12.93 -9.32
N VAL A 359 -3.93 -11.66 -9.04
CA VAL A 359 -4.10 -10.62 -10.05
C VAL A 359 -3.15 -9.48 -9.72
N GLU A 360 -2.39 -9.02 -10.71
CA GLU A 360 -1.42 -7.95 -10.54
C GLU A 360 -1.62 -6.88 -11.61
N LEU A 361 -1.70 -5.63 -11.17
CA LEU A 361 -1.85 -4.48 -12.04
C LEU A 361 -0.50 -3.82 -12.27
N LEU A 362 -0.12 -3.66 -13.54
CA LEU A 362 1.17 -3.13 -13.94
C LEU A 362 0.99 -1.93 -14.86
N THR A 363 1.87 -0.93 -14.77
CA THR A 363 1.85 0.16 -15.75
C THR A 363 2.28 -0.34 -17.13
N GLU A 364 1.93 0.38 -18.19
CA GLU A 364 2.28 0.05 -19.58
C GLU A 364 3.79 -0.21 -19.78
N ALA A 365 4.64 0.47 -18.99
CA ALA A 365 6.08 0.27 -19.01
C ALA A 365 6.54 -1.15 -18.62
N TYR A 366 5.77 -1.85 -17.78
CA TYR A 366 6.06 -3.21 -17.32
C TYR A 366 5.15 -4.28 -17.95
N LEU A 367 3.99 -3.89 -18.49
CA LEU A 367 3.08 -4.75 -19.23
C LEU A 367 2.51 -3.99 -20.45
N PRO A 368 3.13 -4.11 -21.64
CA PRO A 368 2.74 -3.36 -22.85
C PRO A 368 1.58 -4.04 -23.61
N VAL A 369 0.70 -4.72 -22.88
CA VAL A 369 -0.51 -5.41 -23.40
C VAL A 369 -1.62 -5.23 -22.38
N GLU A 370 -2.87 -5.15 -22.81
CA GLU A 370 -4.01 -4.91 -21.90
C GLU A 370 -4.15 -6.01 -20.83
N VAL A 371 -3.83 -7.26 -21.21
CA VAL A 371 -3.91 -8.43 -20.34
C VAL A 371 -2.89 -9.50 -20.72
N GLY A 372 -2.36 -10.19 -19.72
CA GLY A 372 -1.55 -11.39 -19.88
C GLY A 372 -1.80 -12.37 -18.74
N ALA A 373 -1.42 -13.62 -18.90
CA ALA A 373 -1.61 -14.64 -17.88
C ALA A 373 -0.42 -15.60 -17.83
N MET A 374 0.02 -15.92 -16.60
CA MET A 374 0.87 -17.06 -16.32
C MET A 374 0.02 -18.24 -15.85
N VAL A 375 0.16 -19.40 -16.48
CA VAL A 375 -0.58 -20.62 -16.11
C VAL A 375 0.19 -21.49 -15.11
N ARG A 376 -0.53 -22.23 -14.27
CA ARG A 376 0.05 -23.12 -13.23
C ARG A 376 0.87 -24.27 -13.80
N TYR A 377 0.47 -24.76 -14.97
CA TYR A 377 1.09 -25.86 -15.69
C TYR A 377 1.00 -25.52 -17.19
N ALA A 378 2.14 -25.52 -17.88
CA ALA A 378 2.21 -25.36 -19.33
C ALA A 378 1.74 -26.64 -20.04
#